data_AF-A0A9X8VFF0-F1
#
_entry.id   AF-A0A9X8VFF0-F1
#
_cell.length_a   1.000
_cell.length_b   1.000
_cell.length_c   1.000
_cell.angle_alpha   90.00
_cell.angle_beta   90.00
_cell.angle_gamma   90.00
#
_symmetry.space_group_name_H-M   'P 1'
#
loop_
_entity.id
_entity.type
_entity.pdbx_description
1 polymer ?
#
loop_
_entity_poly.entity_id
_entity_poly.type
_entity_poly.pdbx_seq_one_letter_code
_entity_poly.pdbx_strand_id
1 'polypeptide(L)'
;AGVDKEILTFRGPAKVYESQDDAVEAILGGKVVAGDVVVIRYEGPKGGPGMQEMLYPTTYLKSMGLGKACALITDGRFSGGTSGLSIGHASPEAANGGLIALVQDGDMIAIDIP
;
A
#
# COMPACT_ATOMS: atom_id res chain seq x y z
N ALA A 1 -11.86 0.86 15.01
CA ALA A 1 -10.66 0.58 14.18
C ALA A 1 -10.22 1.88 13.51
N GLY A 2 -8.94 2.04 13.17
CA GLY A 2 -8.33 3.29 12.66
C GLY A 2 -8.64 3.67 11.22
N VAL A 3 -9.68 3.07 10.61
CA VAL A 3 -10.15 3.35 9.26
C VAL A 3 -11.45 4.14 9.34
N ASP A 4 -11.56 5.22 8.58
CA ASP A 4 -12.77 6.04 8.54
C ASP A 4 -13.94 5.24 7.93
N LYS A 5 -15.16 5.45 8.42
CA LYS A 5 -16.35 4.76 7.89
C LYS A 5 -16.60 5.10 6.42
N GLU A 6 -16.19 6.29 6.01
CA GLU A 6 -16.35 6.79 4.63
C GLU A 6 -15.46 6.04 3.62
N ILE A 7 -14.43 5.32 4.08
CA ILE A 7 -13.44 4.65 3.22
C ILE A 7 -13.38 3.13 3.47
N LEU A 8 -14.45 2.54 4.02
CA LEU A 8 -14.54 1.09 4.22
C LEU A 8 -14.61 0.32 2.89
N THR A 9 -15.04 1.00 1.83
CA THR A 9 -14.96 0.51 0.46
C THR A 9 -14.11 1.47 -0.36
N PHE A 10 -13.25 0.93 -1.22
CA PHE A 10 -12.39 1.73 -2.10
C PHE A 10 -12.15 0.98 -3.40
N ARG A 11 -12.11 1.70 -4.52
CA ARG A 11 -11.78 1.10 -5.82
C ARG A 11 -10.92 2.07 -6.63
N GLY A 12 -9.76 1.61 -7.07
CA GLY A 12 -8.78 2.46 -7.73
C GLY A 12 -7.78 1.68 -8.59
N PRO A 13 -7.10 2.36 -9.53
CA PRO A 13 -6.02 1.75 -10.30
C PRO A 13 -4.79 1.53 -9.43
N ALA A 14 -4.08 0.43 -9.65
CA ALA A 14 -2.85 0.11 -8.96
C ALA A 14 -1.69 1.01 -9.41
N LYS A 15 -0.86 1.41 -8.44
CA LYS A 15 0.48 1.97 -8.62
C LYS A 15 1.46 1.06 -7.90
N VAL A 16 2.23 0.29 -8.66
CA VAL A 16 3.05 -0.81 -8.15
C VAL A 16 4.49 -0.35 -7.93
N TYR A 17 5.01 -0.64 -6.74
CA TYR A 17 6.37 -0.35 -6.33
C TYR A 17 6.99 -1.60 -5.70
N GLU A 18 8.29 -1.77 -5.91
CA GLU A 18 9.06 -2.96 -5.51
C GLU A 18 9.74 -2.78 -4.14
N SER A 19 9.65 -1.57 -3.57
CA SER A 19 10.21 -1.23 -2.26
C SER A 19 9.48 -0.06 -1.62
N GLN A 20 9.64 0.08 -0.30
CA GLN A 20 9.19 1.27 0.42
C GLN A 20 9.78 2.55 -0.19
N ASP A 21 11.06 2.55 -0.53
CA ASP A 21 11.78 3.73 -1.01
C ASP A 21 11.22 4.22 -2.36
N ASP A 22 10.95 3.29 -3.30
CA ASP A 22 10.31 3.62 -4.58
C ASP A 22 8.92 4.26 -4.38
N ALA A 23 8.13 3.71 -3.46
CA ALA A 23 6.81 4.23 -3.15
C ALA A 23 6.88 5.63 -2.53
N VAL A 24 7.85 5.86 -1.63
CA VAL A 24 8.09 7.17 -1.01
C VAL A 24 8.47 8.21 -2.06
N GLU A 25 9.40 7.90 -2.94
CA GLU A 25 9.82 8.79 -4.02
C GLU A 25 8.64 9.14 -4.94
N ALA A 26 7.79 8.14 -5.25
CA ALA A 26 6.64 8.36 -6.11
C ALA A 26 5.54 9.21 -5.45
N ILE A 27 5.29 9.03 -4.15
CA ILE A 27 4.35 9.85 -3.38
C ILE A 27 4.84 11.29 -3.34
N LEU A 28 6.09 11.51 -2.93
CA LEU A 28 6.66 12.86 -2.82
C LEU A 28 6.84 13.54 -4.18
N GLY A 29 7.12 12.75 -5.22
CA GLY A 29 7.23 13.21 -6.60
C GLY A 29 5.89 13.44 -7.30
N GLY A 30 4.75 13.24 -6.62
CA GLY A 30 3.42 13.48 -7.19
C GLY A 30 2.97 12.48 -8.26
N LYS A 31 3.61 11.30 -8.33
CA LYS A 31 3.19 10.21 -9.23
C LYS A 31 1.97 9.45 -8.70
N VAL A 32 1.76 9.48 -7.38
CA VAL A 32 0.57 8.98 -6.71
C VAL A 32 -0.44 10.11 -6.54
N VAL A 33 -1.68 9.88 -6.97
CA VAL A 33 -2.77 10.87 -6.93
C VAL A 33 -4.01 10.30 -6.26
N ALA A 34 -4.96 11.18 -5.92
CA ALA A 34 -6.25 10.78 -5.34
C ALA A 34 -6.95 9.74 -6.22
N GLY A 35 -7.41 8.65 -5.60
CA GLY A 35 -8.01 7.50 -6.26
C GLY A 35 -7.07 6.31 -6.47
N ASP A 36 -5.76 6.49 -6.35
CA ASP A 36 -4.80 5.39 -6.55
C ASP A 36 -4.81 4.37 -5.40
N VAL A 37 -4.52 3.12 -5.75
CA VAL A 37 -4.13 2.05 -4.82
C VAL A 37 -2.63 1.82 -4.93
N VAL A 38 -1.89 2.24 -3.92
CA VAL A 38 -0.43 2.06 -3.89
C VAL A 38 -0.12 0.65 -3.40
N VAL A 39 0.52 -0.15 -4.25
CA VAL A 39 0.90 -1.53 -3.98
C VAL A 39 2.42 -1.58 -3.80
N ILE A 40 2.87 -1.96 -2.60
CA ILE A 40 4.29 -2.11 -2.28
C ILE A 40 4.56 -3.59 -2.04
N ARG A 41 5.27 -4.23 -2.97
CA ARG A 41 5.53 -5.67 -2.94
C ARG A 41 7.00 -5.97 -2.69
N TYR A 42 7.31 -7.23 -2.39
CA TYR A 42 8.65 -7.70 -2.00
C TYR A 42 9.12 -7.15 -0.66
N GLU A 43 8.21 -6.75 0.23
CA GLU A 43 8.50 -6.29 1.60
C GLU A 43 8.15 -7.36 2.65
N GLY A 44 7.77 -8.55 2.20
CA GLY A 44 7.47 -9.71 3.05
C GLY A 44 8.70 -10.33 3.74
N PRO A 45 8.50 -11.38 4.56
CA PRO A 45 9.58 -12.03 5.32
C PRO A 45 10.77 -12.50 4.48
N LYS A 46 10.54 -12.93 3.24
CA LYS A 46 11.59 -13.38 2.32
C LYS A 46 12.04 -12.28 1.35
N GLY A 47 11.10 -11.48 0.84
CA GLY A 47 11.38 -10.41 -0.12
C GLY A 47 12.22 -9.29 0.47
N GLY A 48 11.78 -8.72 1.60
CA GLY A 48 12.39 -7.56 2.25
C GLY A 48 13.63 -7.88 3.08
N PRO A 49 14.04 -9.15 3.16
CA PRO A 49 14.09 -10.00 4.37
C PRO A 49 13.56 -9.44 5.71
N GLY A 50 12.91 -10.30 6.47
CA GLY A 50 12.55 -10.03 7.87
C GLY A 50 11.33 -9.13 8.06
N MET A 51 10.63 -8.77 6.98
CA MET A 51 9.39 -8.01 7.01
C MET A 51 9.53 -6.70 7.79
N GLN A 52 10.36 -5.79 7.26
CA GLN A 52 10.64 -4.52 7.92
C GLN A 52 9.37 -3.69 8.11
N GLU A 53 9.36 -2.88 9.17
CA GLU A 53 8.19 -2.06 9.50
C GLU A 53 8.19 -0.79 8.66
N MET A 54 7.14 -0.62 7.86
CA MET A 54 6.98 0.56 7.00
C MET A 54 6.18 1.65 7.71
N LEU A 55 6.80 2.83 7.84
CA LEU A 55 6.17 4.05 8.40
C LEU A 55 6.06 5.17 7.37
N TYR A 56 6.96 5.22 6.40
CA TYR A 56 7.11 6.39 5.54
C TYR A 56 6.01 6.54 4.49
N PRO A 57 5.56 5.49 3.76
CA PRO A 57 4.51 5.64 2.75
C PRO A 57 3.20 6.20 3.33
N THR A 58 2.81 5.71 4.51
CA THR A 58 1.57 6.14 5.19
C THR A 58 1.69 7.58 5.66
N THR A 59 2.85 7.95 6.22
CA THR A 59 3.15 9.32 6.68
C THR A 59 3.13 10.31 5.52
N TYR A 60 3.76 9.96 4.39
CA TYR A 60 3.85 10.88 3.26
C TYR A 60 2.55 10.97 2.46
N LEU A 61 1.76 9.91 2.33
CA LEU A 61 0.40 10.04 1.80
C LEU A 61 -0.41 11.03 2.63
N LYS A 62 -0.31 10.97 3.96
CA LYS A 62 -1.00 11.93 4.83
C LYS A 62 -0.48 13.36 4.64
N SER A 63 0.84 13.57 4.56
CA SER A 63 1.40 14.92 4.35
C SER A 63 1.03 15.52 3.00
N MET A 64 0.83 14.68 1.99
CA MET A 64 0.36 15.09 0.65
C MET A 64 -1.17 15.29 0.58
N GLY A 65 -1.89 15.13 1.69
CA GLY A 65 -3.37 15.25 1.72
C GLY A 65 -4.11 14.05 1.10
N LEU A 66 -3.40 12.95 0.86
CA LEU A 66 -3.92 11.75 0.18
C LEU A 66 -4.33 10.62 1.14
N GLY A 67 -4.16 10.78 2.46
CA GLY A 67 -4.37 9.71 3.45
C GLY A 67 -5.79 9.12 3.53
N LYS A 68 -6.82 9.82 3.03
CA LYS A 68 -8.19 9.28 2.84
C LYS A 68 -8.56 9.09 1.36
N ALA A 69 -7.71 9.55 0.45
CA ALA A 69 -7.99 9.55 -0.98
C ALA A 69 -7.29 8.40 -1.71
N CYS A 70 -6.34 7.73 -1.05
CA CYS A 70 -5.61 6.57 -1.58
C CYS A 70 -5.68 5.41 -0.60
N ALA A 71 -5.43 4.21 -1.12
CA ALA A 71 -5.21 3.01 -0.33
C ALA A 71 -3.75 2.54 -0.43
N LEU A 72 -3.30 1.80 0.58
CA LEU A 72 -2.00 1.15 0.62
C LEU A 72 -2.18 -0.36 0.79
N ILE A 73 -1.45 -1.13 -0.01
CA ILE A 73 -1.41 -2.59 0.07
C ILE A 73 0.04 -3.05 0.08
N THR A 74 0.38 -4.00 0.95
CA THR A 74 1.70 -4.60 0.97
C THR A 74 1.71 -6.04 1.48
N ASP A 75 2.69 -6.83 1.02
CA ASP A 75 3.06 -8.11 1.62
C ASP A 75 4.00 -7.96 2.83
N GLY A 76 4.52 -6.76 3.09
CA GLY A 76 5.22 -6.37 4.31
C GLY A 76 4.27 -5.95 5.44
N ARG A 77 4.77 -5.18 6.41
CA ARG A 77 3.98 -4.68 7.55
C ARG A 77 4.06 -3.18 7.72
N PHE A 78 2.97 -2.58 8.18
CA PHE A 78 2.92 -1.18 8.56
C PHE A 78 3.14 -0.99 10.05
N SER A 79 3.59 0.21 10.44
CA SER A 79 3.73 0.53 11.86
C SER A 79 2.40 0.66 12.59
N GLY A 80 2.41 0.44 13.91
CA GLY A 80 1.22 0.59 14.76
C GLY A 80 0.64 2.01 14.81
N GLY A 81 1.38 3.02 14.35
CA GLY A 81 0.90 4.40 14.19
C GLY A 81 0.18 4.69 12.87
N THR A 82 0.06 3.67 12.00
CA THR A 82 -0.55 3.81 10.68
C THR A 82 -2.05 4.08 10.76
N SER A 83 -2.52 4.96 9.88
CA SER A 83 -3.93 5.36 9.76
C SER A 83 -4.36 5.35 8.29
N GLY A 84 -5.67 5.40 8.04
CA GLY A 84 -6.20 5.31 6.67
C GLY A 84 -6.33 3.86 6.20
N LEU A 85 -6.57 3.68 4.90
CA LEU A 85 -6.83 2.36 4.32
C LEU A 85 -5.50 1.66 3.97
N SER A 86 -4.86 1.09 5.00
CA SER A 86 -3.56 0.42 4.87
C SER A 86 -3.69 -1.08 5.19
N ILE A 87 -3.42 -1.91 4.19
CA ILE A 87 -3.56 -3.37 4.25
C ILE A 87 -2.16 -3.97 4.18
N GLY A 88 -1.68 -4.52 5.29
CA GLY A 88 -0.42 -5.25 5.35
C GLY A 88 -0.60 -6.76 5.31
N HIS A 89 0.51 -7.47 5.30
CA HIS A 89 0.59 -8.93 5.44
C HIS A 89 -0.13 -9.70 4.32
N ALA A 90 -0.23 -9.12 3.12
CA ALA A 90 -0.75 -9.82 1.95
C ALA A 90 0.00 -11.14 1.75
N SER A 91 -0.74 -12.25 1.70
CA SER A 91 -0.17 -13.60 1.72
C SER A 91 -0.83 -14.47 0.64
N PRO A 92 -0.06 -15.30 -0.11
CA PRO A 92 1.41 -15.41 -0.06
C PRO A 92 2.13 -14.11 -0.46
N GLU A 93 3.35 -13.89 0.06
CA GLU A 93 4.16 -12.72 -0.32
C GLU A 93 4.64 -12.80 -1.78
N ALA A 94 5.07 -11.68 -2.35
CA ALA A 94 5.51 -11.62 -3.74
C ALA A 94 6.73 -12.51 -4.01
N ALA A 95 7.69 -12.55 -3.08
CA ALA A 95 8.88 -13.41 -3.18
C ALA A 95 8.59 -14.92 -3.09
N ASN A 96 7.33 -15.28 -2.82
CA ASN A 96 6.84 -16.65 -2.82
C ASN A 96 5.78 -16.91 -3.92
N GLY A 97 5.69 -16.02 -4.92
CA GLY A 97 4.77 -16.16 -6.05
C GLY A 97 3.31 -15.89 -5.68
N GLY A 98 3.04 -15.10 -4.64
CA GLY A 98 1.71 -14.66 -4.30
C GLY A 98 1.08 -13.77 -5.37
N LEU A 99 -0.25 -13.66 -5.37
CA LEU A 99 -1.00 -12.91 -6.38
C LEU A 99 -0.58 -11.43 -6.45
N ILE A 100 -0.15 -10.84 -5.33
CA ILE A 100 0.39 -9.47 -5.27
C ILE A 100 1.61 -9.27 -6.19
N ALA A 101 2.38 -10.32 -6.49
CA ALA A 101 3.50 -10.28 -7.44
C ALA A 101 3.05 -10.12 -8.90
N LEU A 102 1.79 -10.43 -9.21
CA LEU A 102 1.25 -10.39 -10.56
C LEU A 102 0.54 -9.08 -10.88
N VAL A 103 0.29 -8.23 -9.87
CA VAL A 103 -0.34 -6.93 -10.05
C VAL A 103 0.53 -6.04 -10.95
N GLN A 104 -0.12 -5.36 -11.88
CA GLN A 104 0.48 -4.41 -12.81
C GLN A 104 -0.11 -3.01 -12.61
N ASP A 105 0.64 -2.00 -13.02
CA ASP A 105 0.15 -0.62 -13.02
C ASP A 105 -1.16 -0.50 -13.81
N GLY A 106 -2.15 0.16 -13.21
CA GLY A 106 -3.47 0.35 -13.80
C GLY A 106 -4.48 -0.76 -13.52
N ASP A 107 -4.07 -1.89 -12.94
CA ASP A 107 -5.00 -2.93 -12.51
C ASP A 107 -6.00 -2.38 -11.50
N MET A 108 -7.28 -2.67 -11.69
CA MET A 108 -8.32 -2.18 -10.78
C MET A 108 -8.37 -3.06 -9.53
N ILE A 109 -8.08 -2.46 -8.37
CA ILE A 109 -8.18 -3.11 -7.08
C ILE A 109 -9.43 -2.60 -6.36
N ALA A 110 -10.22 -3.53 -5.84
CA ALA A 110 -11.36 -3.25 -4.98
C ALA A 110 -11.05 -3.72 -3.56
N ILE A 111 -11.33 -2.86 -2.59
CA ILE A 111 -11.22 -3.12 -1.16
C ILE A 111 -12.63 -3.00 -0.58
N ASP A 112 -13.05 -4.02 0.15
CA ASP A 112 -14.36 -4.11 0.79
C ASP A 112 -14.17 -4.75 2.18
N ILE A 113 -14.48 -4.01 3.25
CA ILE A 113 -14.26 -4.41 4.65
C ILE A 113 -15.48 -5.10 5.31
N PRO A 114 -16.75 -4.65 5.10
CA PRO A 114 -17.95 -5.30 5.61
C PRO A 114 -18.12 -6.77 5.21
#